data_AF-A0A936ZV45-F1
#
_entry.id   AF-A0A936ZV45-F1
#
_cell.length_a   1.000
_cell.length_b   1.000
_cell.length_c   1.000
_cell.angle_alpha   90.00
_cell.angle_beta   90.00
_cell.angle_gamma   90.00
#
_symmetry.space_group_name_H-M   'P 1'
#
loop_
_entity.id
_entity.type
_entity.pdbx_description
1 polymer ?
#
loop_
_entity_poly.entity_id
_entity_poly.type
_entity_poly.pdbx_seq_one_letter_code
_entity_poly.pdbx_strand_id
1 'polypeptide(L)'
;MKDFTLVTEEELNQRINTKSLLPSEGDYGLDCLYYKGDLEIDNHWLFDDSFYEIADQFPEAEIGTIAIEGNLTIKGNLQISDRVFCLVITGNINCENYETFETEVYLGGNLKAKTFRDNDSLTTVKGELLVEKIYKPYEY
;
A
#
# COMPACT_ATOMS: atom_id res chain seq x y z
N MET A 1 18.22 -0.12 4.90
CA MET A 1 17.65 -1.39 4.42
C MET A 1 16.34 -1.58 5.17
N LYS A 2 15.26 -1.94 4.48
CA LYS A 2 13.94 -2.14 5.12
C LYS A 2 13.69 -3.64 5.19
N ASP A 3 13.36 -4.13 6.38
CA ASP A 3 13.28 -5.56 6.67
C ASP A 3 11.96 -6.18 6.19
N PHE A 4 11.69 -6.12 4.89
CA PHE A 4 10.60 -6.87 4.28
C PHE A 4 10.91 -8.36 4.28
N THR A 5 9.89 -9.17 4.54
CA THR A 5 9.95 -10.63 4.42
C THR A 5 9.07 -11.06 3.25
N LEU A 6 9.63 -11.86 2.36
CA LEU A 6 8.86 -12.54 1.32
C LEU A 6 7.98 -13.62 1.96
N VAL A 7 6.68 -13.60 1.66
CA VAL A 7 5.70 -14.57 2.15
C VAL A 7 4.73 -14.93 1.03
N THR A 8 4.10 -16.09 1.16
CA THR A 8 2.96 -16.47 0.29
C THR A 8 1.69 -15.72 0.69
N GLU A 9 0.71 -15.68 -0.20
CA GLU A 9 -0.63 -15.09 0.09
C GLU A 9 -1.33 -15.79 1.26
N GLU A 10 -1.17 -17.11 1.39
CA GLU A 10 -1.75 -17.87 2.51
C GLU A 10 -1.06 -17.54 3.83
N GLU A 11 0.27 -17.40 3.85
CA GLU A 11 1.00 -16.92 5.04
C GLU A 11 0.62 -15.48 5.39
N LEU A 12 0.45 -14.61 4.39
CA LEU A 12 0.00 -13.25 4.61
C LEU A 12 -1.40 -13.23 5.23
N ASN A 13 -2.32 -14.02 4.70
CA ASN A 13 -3.67 -14.17 5.25
C ASN A 13 -3.64 -14.68 6.70
N GLN A 14 -2.77 -15.64 7.03
CA GLN A 14 -2.63 -16.10 8.42
C GLN A 14 -2.13 -15.03 9.38
N ARG A 15 -1.35 -14.06 8.88
CA ARG A 15 -0.80 -12.95 9.69
C ARG A 15 -1.81 -11.83 9.92
N ILE A 16 -2.48 -11.38 8.86
CA ILE A 16 -3.31 -10.16 8.90
C ILE A 16 -4.74 -10.34 8.37
N ASN A 17 -5.16 -11.58 8.10
CA ASN A 17 -6.53 -11.95 7.74
C ASN A 17 -7.05 -11.29 6.45
N THR A 18 -6.20 -11.18 5.42
CA THR A 18 -6.48 -10.50 4.14
C THR A 18 -7.79 -10.94 3.49
N LYS A 19 -8.14 -12.24 3.55
CA LYS A 19 -9.38 -12.80 2.97
C LYS A 19 -10.65 -12.13 3.51
N SER A 20 -10.62 -11.65 4.75
CA SER A 20 -11.75 -10.93 5.36
C SER A 20 -11.73 -9.42 5.12
N LEU A 21 -10.57 -8.87 4.75
CA LEU A 21 -10.32 -7.45 4.64
C LEU A 21 -10.52 -6.94 3.20
N LEU A 22 -10.16 -7.77 2.23
CA LEU A 22 -10.06 -7.42 0.82
C LEU A 22 -11.19 -8.04 0.00
N PRO A 23 -11.85 -7.26 -0.88
CA PRO A 23 -12.71 -7.80 -1.93
C PRO A 23 -12.06 -8.86 -2.82
N SER A 24 -10.77 -8.71 -3.14
CA SER A 24 -9.98 -9.70 -3.89
C SER A 24 -9.63 -10.94 -3.07
N GLU A 25 -9.92 -10.94 -1.77
CA GLU A 25 -9.41 -11.89 -0.78
C GLU A 25 -7.88 -11.89 -0.63
N GLY A 26 -7.16 -10.99 -1.33
CA GLY A 26 -5.71 -10.97 -1.42
C GLY A 26 -5.13 -12.09 -2.28
N ASP A 27 -5.92 -12.65 -3.20
CA ASP A 27 -5.54 -13.75 -4.10
C ASP A 27 -5.28 -13.19 -5.51
N TYR A 28 -4.01 -12.85 -5.77
CA TYR A 28 -3.50 -12.35 -7.05
C TYR A 28 -2.59 -13.36 -7.75
N GLY A 29 -2.28 -14.49 -7.09
CA GLY A 29 -1.36 -15.50 -7.61
C GLY A 29 0.09 -15.04 -7.66
N LEU A 30 0.45 -14.06 -6.83
CA LEU A 30 1.75 -13.41 -6.79
C LEU A 30 2.38 -13.49 -5.40
N ASP A 31 3.68 -13.27 -5.30
CA ASP A 31 4.38 -13.20 -4.02
C ASP A 31 4.00 -11.93 -3.24
N CYS A 32 4.10 -12.02 -1.92
CA CYS A 32 3.77 -10.93 -1.01
C CYS A 32 5.01 -10.45 -0.25
N LEU A 33 5.14 -9.14 -0.08
CA LEU A 33 6.09 -8.54 0.86
C LEU A 33 5.37 -8.15 2.14
N TYR A 34 5.84 -8.68 3.27
CA TYR A 34 5.31 -8.38 4.58
C TYR A 34 6.33 -7.63 5.44
N TYR A 35 5.90 -6.56 6.08
CA TYR A 35 6.68 -5.79 7.05
C TYR A 35 5.91 -5.66 8.36
N LYS A 36 6.57 -5.93 9.48
CA LYS A 36 5.99 -5.79 10.81
C LYS A 36 6.55 -4.57 11.53
N GLY A 37 5.65 -3.69 11.98
CA GLY A 37 5.99 -2.46 12.68
C GLY A 37 5.74 -1.22 11.83
N ASP A 38 6.09 -0.07 12.40
CA ASP A 38 5.91 1.22 11.75
C ASP A 38 7.02 1.46 10.72
N LEU A 39 6.64 1.98 9.55
CA LEU A 39 7.52 2.25 8.44
C LEU A 39 7.58 3.75 8.14
N GLU A 40 8.77 4.33 8.21
CA GLU A 40 9.03 5.72 7.82
C GLU A 40 9.79 5.77 6.48
N ILE A 41 9.34 6.61 5.56
CA ILE A 41 9.98 6.88 4.26
C ILE A 41 10.30 8.38 4.18
N ASP A 42 11.56 8.71 3.90
CA ASP A 42 12.02 10.10 3.85
C ASP A 42 11.66 10.87 2.57
N ASN A 43 11.17 10.18 1.53
CA ASN A 43 10.90 10.73 0.21
C ASN A 43 9.58 10.18 -0.38
N HIS A 44 9.37 10.29 -1.69
CA HIS A 44 8.28 9.64 -2.42
C HIS A 44 8.42 8.12 -2.39
N TRP A 45 7.30 7.39 -2.48
CA TRP A 45 7.31 5.93 -2.41
C TRP A 45 6.21 5.24 -3.21
N LEU A 46 6.48 3.98 -3.54
CA LEU A 46 5.67 3.00 -4.29
C LEU A 46 5.31 3.38 -5.74
N PHE A 47 6.02 4.35 -6.30
CA PHE A 47 6.07 4.57 -7.74
C PHE A 47 7.14 3.66 -8.37
N ASP A 48 7.07 3.39 -9.68
CA ASP A 48 7.89 2.43 -10.43
C ASP A 48 9.33 2.24 -9.88
N ASP A 49 10.15 3.29 -9.88
CA ASP A 49 11.55 3.20 -9.44
C ASP A 49 11.68 2.68 -8.00
N SER A 50 10.88 3.21 -7.08
CA SER A 50 10.92 2.81 -5.67
C SER A 50 10.30 1.43 -5.40
N PHE A 51 9.41 0.97 -6.27
CA PHE A 51 8.94 -0.42 -6.25
C PHE A 51 10.08 -1.35 -6.66
N TYR A 52 10.79 -1.05 -7.76
CA TYR A 52 11.92 -1.86 -8.22
C TYR A 52 13.06 -1.91 -7.21
N GLU A 53 13.36 -0.83 -6.47
CA GLU A 53 14.35 -0.85 -5.38
C GLU A 53 14.02 -1.89 -4.28
N ILE A 54 12.73 -2.18 -4.06
CA ILE A 54 12.30 -3.20 -3.11
C ILE A 54 12.33 -4.58 -3.78
N ALA A 55 11.77 -4.69 -4.99
CA ALA A 55 11.66 -5.95 -5.72
C ALA A 55 13.03 -6.54 -6.08
N ASP A 56 14.05 -5.71 -6.35
CA ASP A 56 15.43 -6.14 -6.66
C ASP A 56 16.09 -6.92 -5.50
N GLN A 57 15.54 -6.84 -4.28
CA GLN A 57 15.99 -7.64 -3.15
C GLN A 57 15.49 -9.10 -3.22
N PHE A 58 14.51 -9.36 -4.10
CA PHE A 58 13.84 -10.65 -4.31
C PHE A 58 13.75 -10.96 -5.82
N PRO A 59 14.88 -11.12 -6.53
CA PRO A 59 14.92 -11.15 -7.99
C PRO A 59 14.18 -12.31 -8.66
N GLU A 60 13.85 -13.36 -7.90
CA GLU A 60 13.09 -14.53 -8.38
C GLU A 60 11.59 -14.47 -8.02
N ALA A 61 11.17 -13.42 -7.30
CA ALA A 61 9.80 -13.26 -6.83
C ALA A 61 9.03 -12.29 -7.72
N GLU A 62 7.77 -12.62 -8.00
CA GLU A 62 6.86 -11.70 -8.68
C GLU A 62 5.97 -11.05 -7.62
N ILE A 63 6.35 -9.85 -7.19
CA ILE A 63 5.65 -9.16 -6.08
C ILE A 63 4.35 -8.52 -6.57
N GLY A 64 3.22 -8.96 -6.04
CA GLY A 64 1.91 -8.36 -6.29
C GLY A 64 1.34 -7.59 -5.09
N THR A 65 1.62 -8.07 -3.88
CA THR A 65 1.04 -7.50 -2.66
C THR A 65 2.12 -6.99 -1.71
N ILE A 66 1.92 -5.80 -1.17
CA ILE A 66 2.74 -5.25 -0.08
C ILE A 66 1.86 -5.06 1.14
N ALA A 67 2.30 -5.58 2.29
CA ALA A 67 1.58 -5.50 3.54
C ALA A 67 2.44 -4.94 4.67
N ILE A 68 1.90 -3.97 5.40
CA ILE A 68 2.53 -3.33 6.56
C ILE A 68 1.61 -3.54 7.77
N GLU A 69 2.05 -4.39 8.68
CA GLU A 69 1.46 -4.56 10.01
C GLU A 69 1.94 -3.43 10.94
N GLY A 70 1.49 -2.21 10.67
CA GLY A 70 1.83 -1.01 11.42
C GLY A 70 1.37 0.25 10.69
N ASN A 71 1.92 1.39 11.09
CA ASN A 71 1.71 2.68 10.44
C ASN A 71 2.70 2.91 9.29
N LEU A 72 2.27 3.64 8.27
CA LEU A 72 3.11 4.11 7.17
C LEU A 72 3.20 5.64 7.21
N THR A 73 4.39 6.16 7.45
CA THR A 73 4.68 7.61 7.37
C THR A 73 5.60 7.88 6.20
N ILE A 74 5.17 8.76 5.31
CA ILE A 74 5.94 9.19 4.14
C ILE A 74 6.11 10.70 4.22
N LYS A 75 7.35 11.19 4.23
CA LYS A 75 7.63 12.63 4.27
C LYS A 75 7.29 13.33 2.95
N GLY A 76 7.26 12.58 1.85
CA GLY A 76 6.79 13.03 0.53
C GLY A 76 5.44 12.41 0.14
N ASN A 77 5.32 12.03 -1.13
CA ASN A 77 4.09 11.47 -1.71
C ASN A 77 4.07 9.94 -1.62
N LEU A 78 2.91 9.37 -1.32
CA LEU A 78 2.60 7.98 -1.59
C LEU A 78 1.94 7.92 -2.97
N GLN A 79 2.63 7.38 -3.97
CA GLN A 79 2.10 7.24 -5.33
C GLN A 79 2.17 5.77 -5.70
N ILE A 80 1.04 5.08 -5.67
CA ILE A 80 0.98 3.63 -5.85
C ILE A 80 0.64 3.35 -7.31
N SER A 81 1.59 2.74 -8.02
CA SER A 81 1.43 2.31 -9.41
C SER A 81 0.75 0.93 -9.51
N ASP A 82 0.25 0.62 -10.70
CA ASP A 82 -0.27 -0.69 -11.12
C ASP A 82 0.72 -1.86 -10.97
N ARG A 83 2.00 -1.59 -10.70
CA ARG A 83 3.00 -2.60 -10.30
C ARG A 83 2.66 -3.28 -8.97
N VAL A 84 1.98 -2.59 -8.08
CA VAL A 84 1.47 -3.13 -6.82
C VAL A 84 -0.01 -3.39 -7.01
N PHE A 85 -0.42 -4.65 -7.01
CA PHE A 85 -1.82 -5.04 -7.18
C PHE A 85 -2.62 -4.77 -5.92
N CYS A 86 -1.98 -4.96 -4.75
CA CYS A 86 -2.61 -4.73 -3.46
C CYS A 86 -1.64 -4.11 -2.43
N LEU A 87 -2.11 -3.08 -1.72
CA LEU A 87 -1.43 -2.50 -0.57
C LEU A 87 -2.31 -2.66 0.68
N VAL A 88 -1.79 -3.34 1.70
CA VAL A 88 -2.48 -3.53 2.99
C VAL A 88 -1.73 -2.84 4.11
N ILE A 89 -2.34 -1.84 4.73
CA ILE A 89 -1.80 -1.16 5.91
C ILE A 89 -2.77 -1.37 7.08
N THR A 90 -2.32 -2.04 8.14
CA THR A 90 -3.20 -2.30 9.30
C THR A 90 -3.35 -1.07 10.22
N GLY A 91 -2.38 -0.16 10.21
CA GLY A 91 -2.38 1.09 10.97
C GLY A 91 -2.85 2.29 10.16
N ASN A 92 -2.21 3.44 10.38
CA ASN A 92 -2.51 4.70 9.71
C ASN A 92 -1.53 4.99 8.55
N ILE A 93 -1.97 5.77 7.58
CA ILE A 93 -1.10 6.42 6.59
C ILE A 93 -0.99 7.90 6.91
N ASN A 94 0.22 8.44 6.92
CA ASN A 94 0.49 9.87 6.93
C ASN A 94 1.46 10.24 5.81
N CYS A 95 1.01 11.02 4.83
CA CYS A 95 1.83 11.47 3.69
C CYS A 95 1.50 12.91 3.27
N GLU A 96 2.26 13.49 2.36
CA GLU A 96 1.87 14.79 1.77
C GLU A 96 0.75 14.63 0.77
N ASN A 97 0.91 13.74 -0.21
CA ASN A 97 -0.07 13.46 -1.24
C ASN A 97 -0.24 11.95 -1.36
N TYR A 98 -1.49 11.51 -1.42
CA TYR A 98 -1.87 10.13 -1.67
C TYR A 98 -2.43 10.01 -3.09
N GLU A 99 -1.84 9.16 -3.90
CA GLU A 99 -2.30 8.84 -5.25
C GLU A 99 -2.21 7.34 -5.48
N THR A 100 -3.27 6.77 -6.08
CA THR A 100 -3.30 5.36 -6.48
C THR A 100 -4.05 5.21 -7.81
N PHE A 101 -3.65 4.21 -8.59
CA PHE A 101 -4.27 3.81 -9.85
C PHE A 101 -4.16 2.29 -10.01
N GLU A 102 -5.27 1.63 -10.35
CA GLU A 102 -5.39 0.18 -10.57
C GLU A 102 -4.91 -0.72 -9.41
N THR A 103 -4.70 -0.16 -8.22
CA THR A 103 -4.28 -0.89 -7.00
C THR A 103 -5.40 -0.96 -5.98
N GLU A 104 -5.68 -2.16 -5.46
CA GLU A 104 -6.53 -2.33 -4.28
C GLU A 104 -5.78 -1.87 -3.02
N VAL A 105 -6.39 -0.98 -2.24
CA VAL A 105 -5.76 -0.51 -1.00
C VAL A 105 -6.68 -0.74 0.18
N TYR A 106 -6.18 -1.44 1.20
CA TYR A 106 -6.83 -1.53 2.49
C TYR A 106 -6.05 -0.75 3.54
N LEU A 107 -6.77 0.10 4.27
CA LEU A 107 -6.25 0.83 5.41
C LEU A 107 -7.12 0.59 6.65
N GLY A 108 -6.55 -0.07 7.65
CA GLY A 108 -7.22 -0.37 8.92
C GLY A 108 -7.45 0.86 9.80
N GLY A 109 -6.60 1.88 9.68
CA GLY A 109 -6.68 3.14 10.42
C GLY A 109 -7.08 4.33 9.57
N ASN A 110 -6.56 5.49 9.93
CA ASN A 110 -6.82 6.78 9.30
C ASN A 110 -5.85 7.04 8.14
N LEU A 111 -6.33 7.69 7.09
CA LEU A 111 -5.51 8.25 6.03
C LEU A 111 -5.41 9.76 6.25
N LYS A 112 -4.21 10.27 6.50
CA LYS A 112 -3.93 11.71 6.56
C LYS A 112 -3.03 12.13 5.41
N ALA A 113 -3.53 13.05 4.59
CA ALA A 113 -2.78 13.63 3.47
C ALA A 113 -3.25 15.06 3.17
N LYS A 114 -2.43 15.89 2.52
CA LYS A 114 -2.91 17.18 1.98
C LYS A 114 -3.86 16.92 0.81
N THR A 115 -3.48 16.01 -0.08
CA THR A 115 -4.30 15.63 -1.23
C THR A 115 -4.54 14.13 -1.29
N PHE A 116 -5.71 13.76 -1.81
CA PHE A 116 -6.10 12.38 -2.05
C PHE A 116 -6.64 12.24 -3.47
N ARG A 117 -6.09 11.28 -4.20
CA ARG A 117 -6.57 10.85 -5.52
C ARG A 117 -6.59 9.33 -5.55
N ASP A 118 -7.77 8.79 -5.81
CA ASP A 118 -7.95 7.38 -6.10
C ASP A 118 -8.69 7.31 -7.44
N ASN A 119 -7.97 6.91 -8.49
CA ASN A 119 -8.48 6.96 -9.85
C ASN A 119 -9.56 5.90 -10.10
N ASP A 120 -9.59 4.85 -9.29
CA ASP A 120 -10.42 3.66 -9.53
C ASP A 120 -11.38 3.34 -8.38
N SER A 121 -11.33 4.14 -7.31
CA SER A 121 -12.14 3.96 -6.09
C SER A 121 -11.89 2.61 -5.42
N LEU A 122 -10.64 2.14 -5.42
CA LEU A 122 -10.21 0.86 -4.86
C LEU A 122 -9.57 0.99 -3.46
N THR A 123 -9.54 2.21 -2.90
CA THR A 123 -9.07 2.47 -1.53
C THR A 123 -10.20 2.33 -0.52
N THR A 124 -10.05 1.36 0.38
CA THR A 124 -10.90 1.19 1.56
C THR A 124 -10.19 1.72 2.80
N VAL A 125 -10.72 2.80 3.38
CA VAL A 125 -10.29 3.34 4.68
C VAL A 125 -11.30 2.95 5.75
N LYS A 126 -10.86 2.22 6.79
CA LYS A 126 -11.73 1.84 7.92
C LYS A 126 -11.83 2.91 9.00
N GLY A 127 -10.79 3.72 9.17
CA GLY A 127 -10.80 4.90 10.01
C GLY A 127 -11.34 6.13 9.28
N GLU A 128 -10.74 7.28 9.55
CA GLU A 128 -11.11 8.56 8.94
C GLU A 128 -10.21 8.91 7.75
N LEU A 129 -10.83 9.46 6.70
CA LEU A 129 -10.14 10.10 5.59
C LEU A 129 -9.94 11.59 5.92
N LEU A 130 -8.75 11.95 6.39
CA LEU A 130 -8.37 13.28 6.87
C LEU A 130 -7.56 14.02 5.81
N VAL A 131 -8.26 14.61 4.83
CA VAL A 131 -7.64 15.22 3.65
C VAL A 131 -8.11 16.64 3.41
N GLU A 132 -7.21 17.52 2.95
CA GLU A 132 -7.56 18.91 2.65
C GLU A 132 -8.26 19.04 1.29
N LYS A 133 -7.88 18.20 0.31
CA LYS A 133 -8.47 18.19 -1.03
C LYS A 133 -8.55 16.78 -1.62
N ILE A 134 -9.71 16.46 -2.20
CA ILE A 134 -9.95 15.25 -2.98
C ILE A 134 -9.97 15.63 -4.46
N TYR A 135 -9.20 14.93 -5.28
CA TYR A 135 -9.24 15.04 -6.73
C TYR A 135 -10.08 13.90 -7.30
N LYS A 136 -10.95 14.20 -8.26
CA LYS A 136 -11.64 13.13 -8.98
C LYS A 136 -10.68 12.42 -9.94
N PRO A 137 -10.99 11.18 -10.33
CA PRO A 137 -10.28 10.51 -11.41
C PRO A 137 -10.18 11.43 -12.64
N TYR A 138 -8.99 11.54 -13.22
CA TYR A 138 -8.71 12.30 -14.44
C TYR A 138 -8.92 13.83 -14.37
N GLU A 139 -9.02 14.42 -13.16
CA GLU A 139 -8.93 15.88 -12.99
C GLU A 139 -7.46 16.34 -12.94
N TYR A 140 -7.05 17.12 -13.95
CA TYR A 140 -5.72 17.71 -14.11
C TYR A 140 -5.59 19.07 -13.40
#